data_AF-V4XW14-F1
#
_entry.id   AF-V4XW14-F1
#
_cell.length_a   1.000
_cell.length_b   1.000
_cell.length_c   1.000
_cell.angle_alpha   90.00
_cell.angle_beta   90.00
_cell.angle_gamma   90.00
#
_symmetry.space_group_name_H-M   'P 1'
#
loop_
_entity.id
_entity.type
_entity.pdbx_description
1 polymer ?
#
loop_
_entity_poly.entity_id
_entity_poly.type
_entity_poly.pdbx_seq_one_letter_code
_entity_poly.pdbx_strand_id
1 'polypeptide(L)'
;MSGVNLWDIVDVPFDAVRTAYRQLRKALFTASRPSGEYLVVDRSVAALEGELGAFSFAPNWEFSYYERGEVLNLARVVYEERTVDGTTYRWWQTHLRGWQGADGRLELHAHWELEPTENGNEHIDGVGFDFDRGMEMLRSYLDEADIEYDVTTIETDDDNG
;
A
#
# COMPACT_ATOMS: atom_id res chain seq x y z
N MET A 1 15.56 -48.21 -13.47
CA MET A 1 15.31 -46.85 -13.97
C MET A 1 14.96 -46.00 -12.78
N SER A 2 15.93 -45.27 -12.24
CA SER A 2 15.74 -44.41 -11.07
C SER A 2 15.19 -43.08 -11.55
N GLY A 3 13.99 -42.74 -11.09
CA GLY A 3 13.35 -41.46 -11.41
C GLY A 3 14.09 -40.34 -10.70
N VAL A 4 14.55 -39.35 -11.47
CA VAL A 4 15.05 -38.10 -10.93
C VAL A 4 13.82 -37.31 -10.46
N ASN A 5 13.76 -37.00 -9.17
CA ASN A 5 12.72 -36.16 -8.61
C ASN A 5 13.02 -34.70 -8.94
N LEU A 6 12.04 -33.97 -9.48
CA LEU A 6 12.20 -32.55 -9.87
C LEU A 6 12.63 -31.67 -8.67
N TRP A 7 12.32 -32.11 -7.46
CA TRP A 7 12.67 -31.46 -6.20
C TRP A 7 14.13 -31.66 -5.75
N ASP A 8 14.86 -32.62 -6.32
CA ASP A 8 16.28 -32.85 -5.99
C ASP A 8 17.24 -31.91 -6.77
N ILE A 9 16.72 -31.13 -7.73
CA ILE A 9 17.49 -30.24 -8.61
C ILE A 9 17.35 -28.76 -8.22
N VAL A 10 16.29 -28.40 -7.50
CA VAL A 10 16.02 -27.00 -7.15
C VAL A 10 16.28 -26.79 -5.67
N ASP A 11 17.55 -26.63 -5.34
CA ASP A 11 17.98 -26.10 -4.05
C ASP A 11 17.68 -24.60 -4.06
N VAL A 12 16.40 -24.21 -3.93
CA VAL A 12 16.04 -22.80 -3.76
C VAL A 12 16.73 -22.38 -2.47
N PRO A 13 17.76 -21.51 -2.52
CA PRO A 13 18.48 -21.14 -1.32
C PRO A 13 17.54 -20.21 -0.56
N PHE A 14 16.74 -20.80 0.32
CA PHE A 14 15.73 -20.10 1.10
C PHE A 14 16.35 -18.92 1.85
N ASP A 15 17.63 -19.03 2.23
CA ASP A 15 18.40 -17.94 2.81
C ASP A 15 18.71 -16.80 1.84
N ALA A 16 18.94 -17.05 0.55
CA ALA A 16 19.14 -16.00 -0.45
C ALA A 16 17.83 -15.28 -0.77
N VAL A 17 16.72 -16.02 -0.92
CA VAL A 17 15.38 -15.45 -1.10
C VAL A 17 14.99 -14.63 0.13
N ARG A 18 15.22 -15.15 1.33
CA ARG A 18 14.93 -14.44 2.58
C ARG A 18 15.85 -13.23 2.80
N THR A 19 17.09 -13.30 2.33
CA THR A 19 18.03 -12.16 2.41
C THR A 19 17.66 -11.08 1.40
N ALA A 20 17.29 -11.43 0.17
CA ALA A 20 16.76 -10.51 -0.82
C ALA A 20 15.47 -9.86 -0.32
N TYR A 21 14.53 -10.64 0.21
CA TYR A 21 13.31 -10.15 0.86
C TYR A 21 13.63 -9.19 2.01
N ARG A 22 14.61 -9.52 2.87
CA ARG A 22 15.04 -8.65 3.97
C ARG A 22 15.76 -7.37 3.52
N GLN A 23 16.54 -7.41 2.45
CA GLN A 23 17.24 -6.25 1.91
C GLN A 23 16.29 -5.32 1.15
N LEU A 24 15.37 -5.88 0.35
CA LEU A 24 14.23 -5.19 -0.25
C LEU A 24 13.40 -4.50 0.83
N ARG A 25 13.00 -5.26 1.85
CA ARG A 25 12.28 -4.77 3.03
C ARG A 25 13.07 -3.66 3.76
N LYS A 26 14.40 -3.79 3.92
CA LYS A 26 15.24 -2.74 4.55
C LYS A 26 15.37 -1.46 3.73
N ALA A 27 15.45 -1.53 2.40
CA ALA A 27 15.57 -0.36 1.54
C ALA A 27 14.26 0.41 1.45
N LEU A 28 13.13 -0.32 1.38
CA LEU A 28 11.78 0.26 1.31
C LEU A 28 11.31 0.82 2.67
N PHE A 29 11.79 0.28 3.80
CA PHE A 29 11.55 0.82 5.15
C PHE A 29 12.28 2.13 5.49
N THR A 30 13.07 2.66 4.56
CA THR A 30 13.81 3.91 4.74
C THR A 30 13.35 5.01 3.81
N ALA A 31 12.34 4.75 2.97
CA ALA A 31 11.79 5.78 2.11
C ALA A 31 11.17 6.90 2.95
N SER A 32 11.44 8.14 2.52
CA SER A 32 10.70 9.31 2.99
C SER A 32 9.23 9.13 2.62
N ARG A 33 8.37 9.72 3.42
CA ARG A 33 6.95 9.81 3.14
C ARG A 33 6.71 10.40 1.73
N PRO A 34 5.78 9.84 0.92
CA PRO A 34 5.48 10.32 -0.42
C PRO A 34 5.11 11.79 -0.44
N SER A 35 5.56 12.49 -1.47
CA SER A 35 4.98 13.78 -1.83
C SER A 35 3.62 13.62 -2.48
N GLY A 36 2.87 14.72 -2.53
CA GLY A 36 1.56 14.77 -3.15
C GLY A 36 0.47 15.14 -2.16
N GLU A 37 -0.76 14.82 -2.54
CA GLU A 37 -1.95 15.18 -1.79
C GLU A 37 -2.18 14.26 -0.59
N TYR A 38 -2.69 14.85 0.49
CA TYR A 38 -3.13 14.17 1.69
C TYR A 38 -4.49 14.70 2.15
N LEU A 39 -5.31 13.81 2.69
CA LEU A 39 -6.55 14.18 3.38
C LEU A 39 -6.30 14.15 4.89
N VAL A 40 -6.55 15.27 5.56
CA VAL A 40 -6.29 15.43 6.99
C VAL A 40 -7.58 15.26 7.77
N VAL A 41 -7.63 14.27 8.66
CA VAL A 41 -8.82 13.95 9.47
C VAL A 41 -8.55 14.10 10.95
N ASP A 42 -9.54 14.60 11.68
CA ASP A 42 -9.54 14.61 13.15
C ASP A 42 -10.16 13.31 13.68
N ARG A 43 -9.43 12.21 13.53
CA ARG A 43 -9.78 10.88 14.05
C ARG A 43 -8.57 10.21 14.65
N SER A 44 -8.80 9.37 15.67
CA SER A 44 -7.75 8.47 16.14
C SER A 44 -7.60 7.29 15.18
N VAL A 45 -6.42 6.66 15.16
CA VAL A 45 -6.14 5.48 14.33
C VAL A 45 -7.21 4.40 14.55
N ALA A 46 -7.48 4.03 15.81
CA ALA A 46 -8.45 2.99 16.14
C ALA A 46 -9.89 3.33 15.72
N ALA A 47 -10.28 4.61 15.78
CA ALA A 47 -11.60 5.04 15.30
C ALA A 47 -11.69 4.89 13.77
N LEU A 48 -10.67 5.39 13.06
CA LEU A 48 -10.62 5.35 11.60
C LEU A 48 -10.55 3.91 11.06
N GLU A 49 -9.81 3.01 11.72
CA GLU A 49 -9.80 1.58 11.42
C GLU A 49 -11.20 0.95 11.57
N GLY A 50 -11.93 1.31 12.63
CA GLY A 50 -13.29 0.81 12.85
C GLY A 50 -14.29 1.35 11.84
N GLU A 51 -14.24 2.65 11.55
CA GLU A 51 -15.12 3.35 10.61
C GLU A 51 -14.88 2.85 9.17
N LEU A 52 -13.63 2.82 8.70
CA LEU A 52 -13.29 2.33 7.36
C LEU A 52 -13.41 0.80 7.24
N GLY A 53 -13.28 0.08 8.35
CA GLY A 53 -13.52 -1.36 8.42
C GLY A 53 -14.93 -1.76 7.98
N ALA A 54 -15.92 -0.90 8.19
CA ALA A 54 -17.29 -1.11 7.70
C ALA A 54 -17.36 -1.20 6.16
N PHE A 55 -16.38 -0.60 5.45
CA PHE A 55 -16.24 -0.63 4.00
C PHE A 55 -15.23 -1.68 3.51
N SER A 56 -14.86 -2.63 4.38
CA SER A 56 -13.88 -3.70 4.10
C SER A 56 -12.43 -3.24 3.94
N PHE A 57 -12.06 -2.08 4.49
CA PHE A 57 -10.65 -1.78 4.72
C PHE A 57 -10.15 -2.65 5.89
N ALA A 58 -9.01 -3.32 5.68
CA ALA A 58 -8.38 -4.16 6.70
C ALA A 58 -6.90 -3.79 6.87
N PRO A 59 -6.32 -4.02 8.06
CA PRO A 59 -4.89 -3.83 8.27
C PRO A 59 -4.05 -4.58 7.24
N ASN A 60 -3.05 -3.92 6.66
CA ASN A 60 -2.23 -4.46 5.57
C ASN A 60 -0.70 -4.37 5.85
N TRP A 61 -0.35 -4.45 7.15
CA TRP A 61 1.03 -4.30 7.62
C TRP A 61 1.97 -5.41 7.13
N GLU A 62 1.44 -6.60 6.86
CA GLU A 62 2.18 -7.77 6.39
C GLU A 62 2.87 -7.52 5.04
N PHE A 63 2.31 -6.62 4.24
CA PHE A 63 2.77 -6.27 2.90
C PHE A 63 3.22 -4.81 2.78
N SER A 64 2.91 -3.97 3.77
CA SER A 64 3.36 -2.58 3.79
C SER A 64 4.83 -2.42 4.14
N TYR A 65 5.49 -1.54 3.41
CA TYR A 65 6.82 -1.04 3.74
C TYR A 65 6.64 0.13 4.72
N TYR A 66 6.72 -0.10 6.05
CA TYR A 66 6.86 0.92 7.09
C TYR A 66 7.73 2.07 6.61
N GLU A 67 7.11 3.12 6.11
CA GLU A 67 7.81 4.37 5.93
C GLU A 67 7.90 5.07 7.27
N ARG A 68 8.92 5.90 7.40
CA ARG A 68 9.31 6.46 8.68
C ARG A 68 8.17 7.32 9.26
N GLY A 69 7.49 6.79 10.28
CA GLY A 69 6.42 7.47 11.00
C GLY A 69 4.99 7.15 10.55
N GLU A 70 4.79 6.16 9.68
CA GLU A 70 3.45 5.66 9.36
C GLU A 70 2.79 5.04 10.60
N VAL A 71 1.55 5.44 10.88
CA VAL A 71 0.77 5.02 12.06
C VAL A 71 -0.52 4.27 11.70
N LEU A 72 -0.89 4.26 10.41
CA LEU A 72 -2.06 3.58 9.89
C LEU A 72 -1.70 2.97 8.53
N ASN A 73 -2.06 1.71 8.33
CA ASN A 73 -1.92 1.03 7.06
C ASN A 73 -3.11 0.09 6.83
N LEU A 74 -3.96 0.46 5.87
CA LEU A 74 -5.19 -0.26 5.54
C LEU A 74 -5.23 -0.57 4.05
N ALA A 75 -5.85 -1.69 3.67
CA ALA A 75 -6.14 -1.98 2.28
C ALA A 75 -7.58 -2.49 2.12
N ARG A 76 -8.19 -2.13 0.99
CA ARG A 76 -9.47 -2.68 0.56
C ARG A 76 -9.28 -3.40 -0.76
N VAL A 77 -9.25 -4.72 -0.72
CA VAL A 77 -9.09 -5.58 -1.91
C VAL A 77 -10.43 -5.72 -2.63
N VAL A 78 -10.42 -5.66 -3.95
CA VAL A 78 -11.57 -5.95 -4.81
C VAL A 78 -11.20 -6.83 -5.99
N TYR A 79 -12.24 -7.44 -6.55
CA TYR A 79 -12.18 -8.07 -7.85
C TYR A 79 -12.62 -7.09 -8.95
N GLU A 80 -11.73 -6.79 -9.89
CA GLU A 80 -12.00 -5.97 -11.08
C GLU A 80 -11.13 -6.48 -12.24
N GLU A 81 -11.74 -6.90 -13.34
CA GLU A 81 -10.98 -7.28 -14.53
C GLU A 81 -10.52 -6.02 -15.28
N ARG A 82 -9.21 -5.79 -15.33
CA ARG A 82 -8.61 -4.63 -16.01
C ARG A 82 -7.35 -5.04 -16.75
N THR A 83 -7.25 -4.61 -18.00
CA THR A 83 -6.06 -4.85 -18.84
C THR A 83 -5.10 -3.67 -18.73
N VAL A 84 -3.85 -3.96 -18.38
CA VAL A 84 -2.73 -3.00 -18.38
C VAL A 84 -1.62 -3.60 -19.24
N ASP A 85 -1.13 -2.84 -20.22
CA ASP A 85 -0.06 -3.26 -21.13
C ASP A 85 -0.25 -4.64 -21.80
N GLY A 86 -1.51 -5.00 -22.08
CA GLY A 86 -1.87 -6.25 -22.74
C GLY A 86 -2.08 -7.44 -21.80
N THR A 87 -1.84 -7.29 -20.50
CA THR A 87 -2.09 -8.32 -19.46
C THR A 87 -3.34 -7.96 -18.68
N THR A 88 -4.22 -8.95 -18.44
CA THR A 88 -5.45 -8.74 -17.66
C THR A 88 -5.26 -9.20 -16.23
N TYR A 89 -5.42 -8.26 -15.30
CA TYR A 89 -5.36 -8.48 -13.86
C TYR A 89 -6.76 -8.43 -13.25
N ARG A 90 -6.92 -9.07 -12.09
CA ARG A 90 -8.25 -9.28 -11.47
C ARG A 90 -8.35 -8.79 -10.05
N TRP A 91 -7.24 -8.78 -9.31
CA TRP A 91 -7.22 -8.42 -7.90
C TRP A 91 -6.49 -7.10 -7.74
N TRP A 92 -7.21 -6.12 -7.21
CA TRP A 92 -6.76 -4.75 -7.04
C TRP A 92 -7.06 -4.31 -5.61
N GLN A 93 -6.41 -3.25 -5.16
CA GLN A 93 -6.66 -2.70 -3.85
C GLN A 93 -6.62 -1.17 -3.84
N THR A 94 -7.46 -0.57 -3.02
CA THR A 94 -7.22 0.78 -2.49
C THR A 94 -6.33 0.62 -1.27
N HIS A 95 -5.08 1.03 -1.37
CA HIS A 95 -4.14 1.03 -0.27
C HIS A 95 -4.15 2.42 0.37
N LEU A 96 -4.48 2.48 1.66
CA LEU A 96 -4.52 3.67 2.48
C LEU A 96 -3.38 3.63 3.50
N ARG A 97 -2.66 4.73 3.58
CA ARG A 97 -1.55 4.95 4.48
C ARG A 97 -1.80 6.22 5.28
N GLY A 98 -1.37 6.25 6.53
CA GLY A 98 -1.60 7.40 7.41
C GLY A 98 -0.41 7.73 8.29
N TRP A 99 -0.18 9.04 8.47
CA TRP A 99 0.87 9.59 9.31
C TRP A 99 0.28 10.52 10.36
N GLN A 100 1.00 10.68 11.46
CA GLN A 100 0.67 11.69 12.46
C GLN A 100 1.17 13.06 11.99
N GLY A 101 0.24 13.98 11.72
CA GLY A 101 0.53 15.37 11.42
C GLY A 101 1.10 16.12 12.62
N ALA A 102 1.76 17.26 12.36
CA ALA A 102 2.37 18.09 13.40
C ALA A 102 1.34 18.70 14.38
N ASP A 103 0.09 18.83 13.93
CA ASP A 103 -1.05 19.29 14.72
C ASP A 103 -1.75 18.18 15.51
N GLY A 104 -1.27 16.92 15.40
CA GLY A 104 -1.86 15.76 16.08
C GLY A 104 -3.06 15.14 15.34
N ARG A 105 -3.39 15.61 14.14
CA ARG A 105 -4.39 14.97 13.26
C ARG A 105 -3.74 13.88 12.39
N LEU A 106 -4.57 13.04 11.78
CA LEU A 106 -4.08 12.01 10.85
C LEU A 106 -4.07 12.57 9.44
N GLU A 107 -2.96 12.37 8.75
CA GLU A 107 -2.78 12.75 7.36
C GLU A 107 -2.77 11.47 6.51
N LEU A 108 -3.75 11.34 5.64
CA LEU A 108 -4.09 10.12 4.90
C LEU A 108 -3.69 10.24 3.44
N HIS A 109 -3.13 9.18 2.89
CA HIS A 109 -2.74 9.05 1.49
C HIS A 109 -3.18 7.71 0.96
N ALA A 110 -3.85 7.71 -0.18
CA ALA A 110 -4.31 6.48 -0.79
C ALA A 110 -3.92 6.41 -2.25
N HIS A 111 -3.68 5.18 -2.70
CA HIS A 111 -3.43 4.88 -4.10
C HIS A 111 -4.13 3.58 -4.47
N TRP A 112 -4.43 3.45 -5.75
CA TRP A 112 -4.96 2.22 -6.33
C TRP A 112 -3.85 1.43 -6.98
N GLU A 113 -3.79 0.13 -6.71
CA GLU A 113 -2.72 -0.72 -7.22
C GLU A 113 -3.18 -2.18 -7.32
N LEU A 114 -2.33 -3.01 -7.94
CA LEU A 114 -2.51 -4.45 -7.94
C LEU A 114 -2.42 -5.00 -6.51
N GLU A 115 -3.25 -5.99 -6.21
CA GLU A 115 -3.15 -6.71 -4.94
C GLU A 115 -1.84 -7.54 -4.92
N PRO A 116 -0.98 -7.36 -3.89
CA PRO A 116 0.39 -7.87 -3.90
C PRO A 116 0.51 -9.38 -3.66
N THR A 117 -0.47 -10.04 -3.03
CA THR A 117 -0.44 -11.49 -2.80
C THR A 117 -0.55 -12.26 -4.12
N GLU A 118 -1.38 -11.76 -5.04
CA GLU A 118 -1.59 -12.36 -6.36
C GLU A 118 -0.63 -11.83 -7.43
N ASN A 119 -0.08 -10.62 -7.28
CA ASN A 119 0.69 -9.92 -8.32
C ASN A 119 1.98 -9.25 -7.80
N GLY A 120 2.71 -9.92 -6.90
CA GLY A 120 3.78 -9.29 -6.12
C GLY A 120 4.89 -8.59 -6.93
N ASN A 121 5.34 -9.15 -8.06
CA ASN A 121 6.39 -8.52 -8.88
C ASN A 121 5.85 -7.28 -9.59
N GLU A 122 4.70 -7.42 -10.25
CA GLU A 122 4.05 -6.35 -11.01
C GLU A 122 3.59 -5.20 -10.09
N HIS A 123 3.19 -5.52 -8.87
CA HIS A 123 2.91 -4.56 -7.81
C HIS A 123 4.15 -3.74 -7.45
N ILE A 124 5.30 -4.39 -7.22
CA ILE A 124 6.57 -3.72 -6.93
C ILE A 124 7.02 -2.83 -8.10
N ASP A 125 6.76 -3.28 -9.33
CA ASP A 125 7.09 -2.54 -10.55
C ASP A 125 6.10 -1.38 -10.83
N GLY A 126 5.07 -1.19 -9.98
CA GLY A 126 4.10 -0.12 -10.10
C GLY A 126 3.09 -0.28 -11.24
N VAL A 127 2.89 -1.52 -11.74
CA VAL A 127 1.97 -1.79 -12.84
C VAL A 127 0.54 -1.43 -12.43
N GLY A 128 -0.08 -0.54 -13.20
CA GLY A 128 -1.46 -0.11 -12.96
C GLY A 128 -1.64 0.76 -11.71
N PHE A 129 -0.56 1.26 -11.12
CA PHE A 129 -0.60 2.24 -10.04
C PHE A 129 -1.36 3.49 -10.48
N ASP A 130 -2.29 3.94 -9.65
CA ASP A 130 -3.18 5.06 -9.94
C ASP A 130 -3.47 5.84 -8.65
N PHE A 131 -2.72 6.92 -8.46
CA PHE A 131 -2.82 7.78 -7.28
C PHE A 131 -4.16 8.52 -7.23
N ASP A 132 -4.55 9.16 -8.33
CA ASP A 132 -5.76 9.98 -8.41
C ASP A 132 -7.01 9.14 -8.09
N ARG A 133 -7.11 7.94 -8.67
CA ARG A 133 -8.20 7.01 -8.36
C ARG A 133 -8.19 6.63 -6.88
N GLY A 134 -7.03 6.32 -6.31
CA GLY A 134 -6.89 5.99 -4.89
C GLY A 134 -7.41 7.08 -3.97
N MET A 135 -7.01 8.33 -4.23
CA MET A 135 -7.47 9.49 -3.48
C MET A 135 -8.96 9.79 -3.69
N GLU A 136 -9.49 9.61 -4.90
CA GLU A 136 -10.94 9.72 -5.17
C GLU A 136 -11.74 8.68 -4.36
N MET A 137 -11.28 7.43 -4.33
CA MET A 137 -11.92 6.39 -3.51
C MET A 137 -11.85 6.71 -2.03
N LEU A 138 -10.70 7.19 -1.52
CA LEU A 138 -10.58 7.58 -0.13
C LEU A 138 -11.59 8.69 0.22
N ARG A 139 -11.68 9.75 -0.58
CA ARG A 139 -12.68 10.81 -0.38
C ARG A 139 -14.10 10.23 -0.32
N SER A 140 -14.45 9.39 -1.30
CA SER A 140 -15.78 8.77 -1.35
C SER A 140 -16.11 7.99 -0.08
N TYR A 141 -15.16 7.24 0.49
CA TYR A 141 -15.41 6.47 1.72
C TYR A 141 -15.39 7.33 2.98
N LEU A 142 -14.60 8.40 3.03
CA LEU A 142 -14.67 9.38 4.11
C LEU A 142 -16.03 10.11 4.10
N ASP A 143 -16.49 10.53 2.91
CA ASP A 143 -17.81 11.16 2.73
C ASP A 143 -18.94 10.20 3.13
N GLU A 144 -18.88 8.92 2.71
CA GLU A 144 -19.87 7.90 3.08
C GLU A 144 -19.86 7.58 4.59
N ALA A 145 -18.70 7.70 5.23
CA ALA A 145 -18.53 7.55 6.67
C ALA A 145 -18.90 8.81 7.48
N ASP A 146 -19.28 9.91 6.83
CA ASP A 146 -19.51 11.23 7.46
C ASP A 146 -18.27 11.74 8.23
N ILE A 147 -17.08 11.53 7.66
CA ILE A 147 -15.80 11.99 8.20
C ILE A 147 -15.36 13.23 7.45
N GLU A 148 -15.37 14.37 8.13
CA GLU A 148 -14.81 15.62 7.61
C GLU A 148 -13.29 15.52 7.43
N TYR A 149 -12.78 16.11 6.34
CA TYR A 149 -11.35 16.20 6.05
C TYR A 149 -10.97 17.54 5.43
N ASP A 150 -9.74 17.97 5.71
CA ASP A 150 -9.07 19.03 4.97
C ASP A 150 -8.16 18.42 3.89
N VAL A 151 -7.84 19.20 2.86
CA VAL A 151 -6.83 18.80 1.84
C VAL A 151 -5.53 19.55 2.11
N THR A 152 -4.42 18.83 2.08
CA THR A 152 -3.07 19.41 2.13
C THR A 152 -2.17 18.75 1.09
N THR A 153 -1.05 19.41 0.78
CA THR A 153 -0.03 18.88 -0.12
C THR A 153 1.29 18.84 0.61
N ILE A 154 1.99 17.71 0.53
CA ILE A 154 3.35 17.56 1.04
C ILE A 154 4.31 17.58 -0.14
N GLU A 155 5.25 18.50 -0.09
CA GLU A 155 6.41 18.51 -0.96
C GLU A 155 7.51 17.71 -0.25
N THR A 156 8.07 16.71 -0.92
CA THR A 156 9.33 16.11 -0.47
C THR A 156 10.43 17.07 -0.90
N ASP A 157 11.17 17.62 0.06
CA ASP A 157 12.43 18.30 -0.25
C ASP A 157 13.29 17.31 -1.06
N ASP A 158 13.58 17.65 -2.32
CA ASP A 158 14.62 16.99 -3.11
C ASP A 158 15.94 17.23 -2.37
N ASP A 159 16.28 16.38 -1.42
CA ASP A 159 17.61 16.36 -0.81
C ASP A 159 18.56 15.67 -1.79
N ASN A 160 18.88 16.39 -2.87
CA ASN A 160 19.99 16.13 -3.77
C ASN A 160 20.86 17.40 -3.86
N GLY A 161 21.66 17.59 -2.81
CA GLY A 161 22.98 18.23 -2.91
C GLY A 161 24.06 17.18 -3.19
#